data_AF-A0A0C2GJF4-F1
#
_entry.id   AF-A0A0C2GJF4-F1
#
_cell.length_a   1.000
_cell.length_b   1.000
_cell.length_c   1.000
_cell.angle_alpha   90.00
_cell.angle_beta   90.00
_cell.angle_gamma   90.00
#
_symmetry.space_group_name_H-M   'P 1'
#
loop_
_entity.id
_entity.type
_entity.pdbx_description
1 polymer ?
#
loop_
_entity_poly.entity_id
_entity_poly.type
_entity_poly.pdbx_seq_one_letter_code
_entity_poly.pdbx_strand_id
1 'polypeptide(L)'
;MNMTEYIITKSGLKYDKVNIFSDSTIALAWIHSKKRLPSLVTKLTQKIQMSRERIASIQKIRFYHVPTEENVADHATRGLSREAARNHAWFKGPEWLNSTESNWPVSPVEELTRTDEDECYAFLNAIEETNKIAHEKARIWPTEEISSYDKIKRIVAYSLRFVRNISRPRIASIDCCETFDLIPNA
;
A
#
# COMPACT_ATOMS: atom_id res chain seq x y z
N MET A 1 21.40 8.12 2.62
CA MET A 1 22.03 7.31 1.56
C MET A 1 21.05 6.19 1.22
N ASN A 2 20.61 6.11 -0.03
CA ASN A 2 19.69 5.05 -0.47
C ASN A 2 20.44 3.70 -0.49
N MET A 3 19.76 2.59 -0.19
CA MET A 3 20.32 1.23 -0.25
C MET A 3 20.99 0.95 -1.61
N THR A 4 20.41 1.41 -2.72
CA THR A 4 20.99 1.27 -4.05
C THR A 4 22.35 1.96 -4.15
N GLU A 5 22.47 3.20 -3.66
CA GLU A 5 23.74 3.96 -3.66
C GLU A 5 24.79 3.31 -2.78
N TYR A 6 24.38 2.83 -1.61
CA TYR A 6 25.26 2.12 -0.70
C TYR A 6 25.85 0.87 -1.36
N ILE A 7 25.02 0.05 -2.00
CA ILE A 7 25.44 -1.17 -2.69
C ILE A 7 26.37 -0.83 -3.85
N ILE A 8 26.01 0.17 -4.67
CA ILE A 8 26.85 0.66 -5.79
C ILE A 8 28.23 1.07 -5.28
N THR A 9 28.26 1.87 -4.22
CA THR A 9 29.51 2.47 -3.70
C THR A 9 30.39 1.42 -3.01
N LYS A 10 29.79 0.45 -2.31
CA LYS A 10 30.51 -0.54 -1.51
C LYS A 10 30.87 -1.82 -2.25
N SER A 11 30.12 -2.19 -3.28
CA SER A 11 30.38 -3.43 -4.02
C SER A 11 31.61 -3.37 -4.92
N GLY A 12 32.02 -2.16 -5.36
CA GLY A 12 33.11 -1.99 -6.33
C GLY A 12 32.79 -2.60 -7.70
N LEU A 13 31.55 -3.05 -7.91
CA LEU A 13 31.10 -3.68 -9.13
C LEU A 13 30.78 -2.61 -10.17
N LYS A 14 31.27 -2.79 -11.39
CA LYS A 14 30.80 -2.04 -12.56
C LYS A 14 29.56 -2.76 -13.08
N TYR A 15 28.47 -2.03 -13.23
CA TYR A 15 27.20 -2.55 -13.73
C TYR A 15 26.74 -1.68 -14.91
N ASP A 16 26.32 -2.33 -16.00
CA ASP A 16 25.96 -1.65 -17.26
C ASP A 16 24.53 -1.10 -17.28
N LYS A 17 23.71 -1.42 -16.28
CA LYS A 17 22.31 -1.00 -16.20
C LYS A 17 21.75 -1.22 -14.80
N VAL A 18 20.76 -0.41 -14.43
CA VAL A 18 19.98 -0.58 -13.20
C VAL A 18 18.53 -0.82 -13.60
N ASN A 19 18.00 -2.01 -13.30
CA ASN A 19 16.60 -2.33 -13.53
C ASN A 19 15.87 -2.39 -12.18
N ILE A 20 14.74 -1.72 -12.08
CA ILE A 20 13.90 -1.67 -10.87
C ILE A 20 12.58 -2.37 -11.19
N PHE A 21 12.20 -3.34 -10.36
CA PHE A 21 10.99 -4.13 -10.53
C PHE A 21 10.02 -3.84 -9.39
N SER A 22 8.73 -3.71 -9.71
CA SER A 22 7.66 -3.61 -8.71
C SER A 22 6.38 -4.24 -9.24
N ASP A 23 5.62 -4.89 -8.38
CA ASP A 23 4.28 -5.39 -8.66
C ASP A 23 3.18 -4.35 -8.42
N SER A 24 3.53 -3.18 -7.88
CA SER A 24 2.56 -2.13 -7.58
C SER A 24 2.38 -1.21 -8.78
N THR A 25 1.43 -1.54 -9.65
CA THR A 25 1.03 -0.70 -10.79
C THR A 25 0.70 0.73 -10.37
N ILE A 26 0.00 0.90 -9.24
CA ILE A 26 -0.32 2.23 -8.68
C ILE A 26 0.94 3.01 -8.26
N ALA A 27 1.92 2.37 -7.63
CA ALA A 27 3.16 3.04 -7.23
C ALA A 27 3.97 3.44 -8.47
N LEU A 28 4.07 2.54 -9.46
CA LEU A 28 4.73 2.81 -10.74
C LEU A 28 4.03 3.97 -11.48
N ALA A 29 2.70 4.00 -11.49
CA ALA A 29 1.92 5.10 -12.06
C ALA A 29 2.19 6.43 -11.35
N TRP A 30 2.23 6.46 -10.02
CA TRP A 30 2.56 7.68 -9.26
C TRP A 30 3.96 8.21 -9.52
N ILE A 31 4.95 7.32 -9.65
CA ILE A 31 6.33 7.71 -9.95
C ILE A 31 6.44 8.40 -11.32
N HIS A 32 5.58 8.02 -12.28
CA HIS A 32 5.61 8.54 -13.65
C HIS A 32 4.52 9.59 -13.94
N SER A 33 3.62 9.84 -12.97
CA SER A 33 2.52 10.77 -13.12
C SER A 33 2.99 12.23 -13.09
N LYS A 34 2.37 13.05 -13.93
CA LYS A 34 2.49 14.52 -13.91
C LYS A 34 1.37 15.20 -13.12
N LYS A 35 0.41 14.44 -12.58
CA LYS A 35 -0.76 14.97 -11.87
C LYS A 35 -0.41 15.36 -10.43
N ARG A 36 -1.24 16.18 -9.82
CA ARG A 36 -1.13 16.53 -8.40
C ARG A 36 -1.45 15.30 -7.55
N LEU A 37 -0.48 14.84 -6.77
CA LEU A 37 -0.63 13.68 -5.87
C LEU A 37 -0.91 14.14 -4.43
N PRO A 38 -1.45 13.26 -3.56
CA PRO A 38 -1.52 13.52 -2.14
C PRO A 38 -0.16 13.91 -1.55
N SER A 39 -0.13 14.71 -0.49
CA SER A 39 1.12 15.29 0.04
C SER A 39 2.14 14.25 0.47
N LEU A 40 1.70 13.15 1.08
CA LEU A 40 2.57 12.04 1.47
C LEU A 40 3.15 11.34 0.24
N VAL A 41 2.31 11.01 -0.74
CA VAL A 41 2.72 10.36 -1.99
C VAL A 41 3.71 11.24 -2.74
N THR A 42 3.43 12.54 -2.85
CA THR A 42 4.33 13.53 -3.47
C THR A 42 5.72 13.52 -2.82
N LYS A 43 5.80 13.50 -1.48
CA LYS A 43 7.09 13.43 -0.77
C LYS A 43 7.84 12.14 -1.08
N LEU A 44 7.14 11.01 -1.21
CA LEU A 44 7.74 9.73 -1.52
C LEU A 44 8.23 9.68 -2.97
N THR A 45 7.40 10.10 -3.93
CA THR A 45 7.78 10.15 -5.36
C THR A 45 8.93 11.11 -5.60
N GLN A 46 8.97 12.27 -4.92
CA GLN A 46 10.11 13.19 -4.97
C GLN A 46 11.41 12.54 -4.48
N LYS A 47 11.38 11.77 -3.38
CA LYS A 47 12.57 11.05 -2.90
C LYS A 47 13.06 10.01 -3.90
N ILE A 48 12.13 9.29 -4.54
CA ILE A 48 12.45 8.32 -5.58
C ILE A 48 13.04 9.03 -6.80
N GLN A 49 12.45 10.15 -7.23
CA GLN A 49 12.91 10.94 -8.37
C GLN A 49 14.32 11.50 -8.15
N MET A 50 14.60 12.08 -6.97
CA MET A 50 15.95 12.54 -6.63
C MET A 50 16.98 11.41 -6.65
N SER A 51 16.60 10.22 -6.16
CA SER A 51 17.47 9.04 -6.22
C SER A 51 17.69 8.59 -7.67
N ARG A 52 16.63 8.62 -8.48
CA ARG A 52 16.67 8.28 -9.91
C ARG A 52 17.61 9.20 -10.66
N GLU A 53 17.51 10.51 -10.48
CA GLU A 53 18.37 11.50 -11.13
C GLU A 53 19.84 11.33 -10.75
N ARG A 54 20.13 11.08 -9.47
CA ARG A 54 21.49 10.81 -8.99
C ARG A 54 22.10 9.54 -9.57
N ILE A 55 21.31 8.49 -9.76
CA ILE A 55 21.81 7.25 -10.35
C ILE A 55 21.86 7.38 -11.89
N ALA A 56 20.92 8.11 -12.49
CA ALA A 56 20.83 8.31 -13.94
C ALA A 56 21.99 9.10 -14.52
N SER A 57 22.64 9.96 -13.71
CA SER A 57 23.87 10.65 -14.10
C SER A 57 25.07 9.70 -14.26
N ILE A 58 24.98 8.49 -13.72
CA ILE A 58 26.04 7.47 -13.75
C ILE A 58 25.65 6.31 -14.66
N GLN A 59 24.37 5.88 -14.65
CA GLN A 59 23.91 4.69 -15.35
C GLN A 59 22.47 4.76 -15.83
N LYS A 60 22.14 4.07 -16.93
CA LYS A 60 20.77 3.93 -17.41
C LYS A 60 19.91 3.15 -16.40
N ILE A 61 18.76 3.73 -16.03
CA ILE A 61 17.76 3.14 -15.14
C ILE A 61 16.50 2.80 -15.94
N ARG A 62 15.92 1.63 -15.70
CA ARG A 62 14.61 1.22 -16.24
C ARG A 62 13.70 0.70 -15.14
N PHE A 63 12.41 0.97 -15.27
CA PHE A 63 11.38 0.46 -14.37
C PHE A 63 10.53 -0.57 -15.09
N TYR A 64 10.17 -1.63 -14.38
CA TYR A 64 9.38 -2.73 -14.88
C TYR A 64 8.28 -3.09 -13.88
N HIS A 65 7.10 -3.39 -14.42
CA HIS A 65 6.09 -4.13 -13.68
C HIS A 65 6.41 -5.62 -13.73
N VAL A 66 6.37 -6.26 -12.56
CA VAL A 66 6.47 -7.71 -12.41
C VAL A 66 5.18 -8.23 -11.78
N PRO A 67 4.60 -9.35 -12.24
CA PRO A 67 3.44 -9.95 -11.58
C PRO A 67 3.70 -10.21 -10.09
N THR A 68 2.68 -10.08 -9.25
CA THR A 68 2.80 -10.28 -7.80
C THR A 68 3.38 -11.65 -7.43
N GLU A 69 3.04 -12.69 -8.18
CA GLU A 69 3.54 -14.07 -7.99
C GLU A 69 5.05 -14.19 -8.25
N GLU A 70 5.59 -13.32 -9.12
CA GLU A 70 7.00 -13.28 -9.51
C GLU A 70 7.80 -12.25 -8.67
N ASN A 71 7.14 -11.49 -7.81
CA ASN A 71 7.78 -10.48 -6.96
C ASN A 71 8.42 -11.10 -5.72
N VAL A 72 9.66 -11.57 -5.88
CA VAL A 72 10.44 -12.17 -4.78
C VAL A 72 10.67 -11.22 -3.59
N ALA A 73 10.50 -9.90 -3.75
CA ALA A 73 10.64 -8.96 -2.64
C ALA A 73 9.54 -9.11 -1.59
N ASP A 74 8.35 -9.56 -1.98
CA ASP A 74 7.25 -9.81 -1.04
C ASP A 74 7.55 -10.98 -0.10
N HIS A 75 8.36 -11.95 -0.55
CA HIS A 75 8.76 -13.05 0.32
C HIS A 75 9.71 -12.58 1.44
N ALA A 76 10.46 -11.50 1.21
CA ALA A 76 11.31 -10.92 2.23
C ALA A 76 10.52 -10.12 3.29
N THR A 77 9.40 -9.51 2.91
CA THR A 77 8.57 -8.68 3.80
C THR A 77 7.63 -9.51 4.68
N ARG A 78 7.18 -10.69 4.20
CA ARG A 78 6.30 -11.61 4.95
C ARG A 78 7.01 -12.44 6.02
N GLY A 79 8.34 -12.50 5.96
CA GLY A 79 9.17 -13.30 6.85
C GLY A 79 9.29 -14.75 6.37
N LEU A 80 10.51 -15.30 6.48
CA LEU A 80 10.85 -16.67 6.08
C LEU A 80 11.38 -17.43 7.29
N SER A 81 11.00 -18.69 7.45
CA SER A 81 11.65 -19.58 8.41
C SER A 81 13.10 -19.85 8.00
N ARG A 82 13.95 -20.25 8.96
CA ARG A 82 15.38 -20.48 8.69
C ARG A 82 15.59 -21.57 7.64
N GLU A 83 14.77 -22.61 7.69
CA GLU A 83 14.79 -23.74 6.77
C GLU A 83 14.32 -23.31 5.37
N ALA A 84 13.25 -22.52 5.28
CA ALA A 84 12.75 -21.98 4.01
C ALA A 84 13.73 -20.97 3.38
N ALA A 85 14.48 -20.23 4.20
CA ALA A 85 15.48 -19.27 3.73
C ALA A 85 16.68 -19.95 3.06
N ARG A 86 17.05 -21.17 3.48
CA ARG A 86 18.13 -21.96 2.88
C ARG A 86 17.70 -22.41 1.48
N ASN A 87 18.10 -21.65 0.46
CA ASN A 87 17.74 -21.78 -0.97
C ASN A 87 16.55 -20.95 -1.46
N HIS A 88 16.08 -19.98 -0.67
CA HIS A 88 14.98 -19.13 -1.10
C HIS A 88 15.34 -18.24 -2.31
N ALA A 89 14.38 -18.03 -3.22
CA ALA A 89 14.53 -17.21 -4.43
C ALA A 89 14.97 -15.77 -4.13
N TRP A 90 14.65 -15.24 -2.95
CA TRP A 90 15.14 -13.93 -2.48
C TRP A 90 16.67 -13.80 -2.53
N PHE A 91 17.41 -14.85 -2.14
CA PHE A 91 18.87 -14.80 -2.08
C PHE A 91 19.54 -15.19 -3.40
N LYS A 92 18.87 -15.98 -4.24
CA LYS A 92 19.39 -16.43 -5.54
C LYS A 92 18.95 -15.53 -6.70
N GLY A 93 17.91 -14.75 -6.50
CA GLY A 93 17.12 -14.14 -7.56
C GLY A 93 16.16 -15.15 -8.20
N PRO A 94 15.06 -14.68 -8.82
CA PRO A 94 14.22 -15.51 -9.68
C PRO A 94 14.99 -16.00 -10.92
N GLU A 95 14.62 -17.18 -11.42
CA GLU A 95 15.32 -17.84 -12.52
C GLU A 95 15.32 -17.00 -13.81
N TRP A 96 14.22 -16.30 -14.07
CA TRP A 96 14.08 -15.48 -15.27
C TRP A 96 15.06 -14.32 -15.33
N LEU A 97 15.57 -13.80 -14.20
CA LEU A 97 16.58 -12.73 -14.21
C LEU A 97 17.91 -13.18 -14.82
N ASN A 98 18.19 -14.49 -14.79
CA ASN A 98 19.38 -15.07 -15.42
C ASN A 98 19.17 -15.39 -16.90
N SER A 99 17.94 -15.22 -17.41
CA SER A 99 17.60 -15.39 -18.82
C SER A 99 17.72 -14.07 -19.60
N THR A 100 17.63 -14.15 -20.92
CA THR A 100 17.61 -12.97 -21.79
C THR A 100 16.43 -12.05 -21.47
N GLU A 101 16.62 -10.72 -21.61
CA GLU A 101 15.56 -9.73 -21.29
C GLU A 101 14.25 -9.98 -22.06
N SER A 102 14.32 -10.61 -23.24
CA SER A 102 13.16 -11.01 -24.06
C SER A 102 12.24 -12.01 -23.38
N ASN A 103 12.76 -12.78 -22.42
CA ASN A 103 12.05 -13.87 -21.77
C ASN A 103 11.58 -13.48 -20.36
N TRP A 104 11.81 -12.24 -19.95
CA TRP A 104 11.40 -11.78 -18.63
C TRP A 104 9.88 -11.64 -18.60
N PRO A 105 9.19 -12.15 -17.56
CA PRO A 105 7.74 -12.02 -17.39
C PRO A 105 7.38 -10.63 -16.87
N VAL A 106 7.94 -9.58 -17.47
CA VAL A 106 7.83 -8.20 -16.98
C VAL A 106 7.41 -7.27 -18.10
N SER A 107 6.72 -6.20 -17.74
CA SER A 107 6.29 -5.17 -18.68
C SER A 107 7.03 -3.86 -18.39
N PRO A 108 7.72 -3.25 -19.38
CA PRO A 108 8.28 -1.91 -19.23
C PRO A 108 7.19 -0.92 -18.81
N VAL A 109 7.51 -0.01 -17.88
CA VAL A 109 6.52 0.97 -17.41
C VAL A 109 6.05 1.90 -18.52
N GLU A 110 6.91 2.18 -19.50
CA GLU A 110 6.56 2.99 -20.67
C GLU A 110 5.38 2.37 -21.46
N GLU A 111 5.26 1.04 -21.49
CA GLU A 111 4.16 0.34 -22.16
C GLU A 111 2.87 0.38 -21.34
N LEU A 112 2.97 0.33 -20.01
CA LEU A 112 1.82 0.51 -19.10
C LEU A 112 1.22 1.92 -19.23
N THR A 113 2.07 2.93 -19.42
CA THR A 113 1.61 4.32 -19.60
C THR A 113 1.00 4.61 -20.96
N ARG A 114 1.23 3.75 -21.97
CA ARG A 114 0.69 3.92 -23.33
C ARG A 114 -0.65 3.23 -23.54
N THR A 115 -0.97 2.25 -22.71
CA THR A 115 -2.16 1.42 -22.89
C THR A 115 -3.32 1.83 -21.99
N ASP A 116 -3.08 2.51 -20.86
CA ASP A 116 -4.15 2.87 -19.93
C ASP A 116 -4.01 4.30 -19.39
N GLU A 117 -4.41 5.29 -20.20
CA GLU A 117 -4.87 6.56 -19.65
C GLU A 117 -6.22 6.42 -18.91
N ASP A 118 -6.88 5.26 -19.02
CA ASP A 118 -8.23 5.04 -18.48
C ASP A 118 -8.30 4.08 -17.27
N GLU A 119 -7.60 2.94 -17.22
CA GLU A 119 -7.82 1.95 -16.14
C GLU A 119 -7.04 2.22 -14.83
N CYS A 120 -5.74 2.52 -14.90
CA CYS A 120 -4.99 2.94 -13.70
C CYS A 120 -5.50 4.28 -13.14
N TYR A 121 -6.05 5.13 -14.01
CA TYR A 121 -6.65 6.40 -13.62
C TYR A 121 -8.08 6.24 -13.10
N ALA A 122 -8.85 5.22 -13.55
CA ALA A 122 -10.14 4.89 -12.95
C ALA A 122 -9.99 4.49 -11.49
N PHE A 123 -8.96 3.71 -11.13
CA PHE A 123 -8.70 3.38 -9.72
C PHE A 123 -8.26 4.59 -8.89
N LEU A 124 -7.43 5.47 -9.45
CA LEU A 124 -7.02 6.72 -8.79
C LEU A 124 -8.19 7.70 -8.62
N ASN A 125 -9.03 7.85 -9.64
CA ASN A 125 -10.25 8.64 -9.60
C ASN A 125 -11.26 8.03 -8.62
N ALA A 126 -11.42 6.70 -8.56
CA ALA A 126 -12.29 6.04 -7.59
C ALA A 126 -11.80 6.22 -6.14
N ILE A 127 -10.49 6.25 -5.90
CA ILE A 127 -9.92 6.61 -4.59
C ILE A 127 -10.14 8.08 -4.27
N GLU A 128 -9.98 8.99 -5.23
CA GLU A 128 -10.27 10.42 -5.03
C GLU A 128 -11.76 10.67 -4.80
N GLU A 129 -12.62 9.95 -5.50
CA GLU A 129 -14.08 10.04 -5.42
C GLU A 129 -14.60 9.43 -4.13
N THR A 130 -14.06 8.29 -3.66
CA THR A 130 -14.34 7.78 -2.32
C THR A 130 -13.87 8.72 -1.22
N ASN A 131 -12.73 9.41 -1.39
CA ASN A 131 -12.30 10.45 -0.46
C ASN A 131 -13.21 11.71 -0.53
N LYS A 132 -13.70 12.10 -1.72
CA LYS A 132 -14.69 13.18 -1.88
C LYS A 132 -16.04 12.82 -1.25
N ILE A 133 -16.53 11.59 -1.44
CA ILE A 133 -17.74 11.05 -0.81
C ILE A 133 -17.56 10.95 0.72
N ALA A 134 -16.38 10.57 1.20
CA ALA A 134 -16.06 10.60 2.63
C ALA A 134 -15.92 12.02 3.20
N HIS A 135 -15.62 13.02 2.36
CA HIS A 135 -15.67 14.44 2.72
C HIS A 135 -17.08 15.03 2.66
N GLU A 136 -18.00 14.43 1.90
CA GLU A 136 -19.42 14.81 1.85
C GLU A 136 -20.25 14.20 2.99
N LYS A 137 -19.85 13.02 3.48
CA LYS A 137 -20.31 12.55 4.80
C LYS A 137 -19.61 13.37 5.87
N ALA A 138 -20.34 14.32 6.45
CA ALA A 138 -19.87 15.09 7.60
C ALA A 138 -19.17 14.17 8.60
N ARG A 139 -17.85 14.39 8.81
CA ARG A 139 -17.09 13.63 9.80
C ARG A 139 -17.85 13.73 11.12
N ILE A 140 -18.15 12.58 11.72
CA ILE A 140 -18.91 12.51 12.98
C ILE A 140 -18.21 13.35 14.08
N TRP A 141 -16.88 13.49 13.99
CA TRP A 141 -16.10 14.38 14.84
C TRP A 141 -15.10 15.20 13.99
N PRO A 142 -15.15 16.55 14.01
CA PRO A 142 -14.20 17.41 13.31
C PRO A 142 -12.88 17.47 14.09
N THR A 143 -12.01 16.48 13.87
CA THR A 143 -10.72 16.36 14.56
C THR A 143 -9.77 17.52 14.25
N GLU A 144 -9.94 18.14 13.10
CA GLU A 144 -9.20 19.29 12.56
C GLU A 144 -9.45 20.60 13.32
N GLU A 145 -10.57 20.73 14.01
CA GLU A 145 -10.94 21.93 14.79
C GLU A 145 -10.62 21.77 16.29
N ILE A 146 -10.17 20.58 16.71
CA ILE A 146 -9.95 20.25 18.12
C ILE A 146 -8.44 20.13 18.38
N SER A 147 -7.87 21.15 19.00
CA SER A 147 -6.43 21.24 19.29
C SER A 147 -5.95 20.40 20.49
N SER A 148 -6.82 19.62 21.14
CA SER A 148 -6.49 18.87 22.36
C SER A 148 -6.95 17.41 22.28
N TYR A 149 -6.00 16.49 22.42
CA TYR A 149 -6.26 15.06 22.46
C TYR A 149 -7.19 14.66 23.62
N ASP A 150 -7.04 15.29 24.80
CA ASP A 150 -7.92 15.04 25.93
C ASP A 150 -9.36 15.51 25.69
N LYS A 151 -9.52 16.58 24.92
CA LYS A 151 -10.84 17.06 24.48
C LYS A 151 -11.50 16.05 23.53
N ILE A 152 -10.74 15.47 22.60
CA ILE A 152 -11.23 14.41 21.70
C ILE A 152 -11.66 13.16 22.50
N LYS A 153 -10.82 12.69 23.45
CA LYS A 153 -11.17 11.54 24.30
C LYS A 153 -12.49 11.75 25.04
N ARG A 154 -12.72 12.95 25.60
CA ARG A 154 -13.97 13.31 26.27
C ARG A 154 -15.16 13.30 25.31
N ILE A 155 -15.02 13.91 24.13
CA ILE A 155 -16.07 13.95 23.12
C ILE A 155 -16.50 12.54 22.69
N VAL A 156 -15.53 11.66 22.41
CA VAL A 156 -15.79 10.26 22.07
C VAL A 156 -16.48 9.52 23.23
N ALA A 157 -15.98 9.69 24.46
CA ALA A 157 -16.57 9.05 25.64
C ALA A 157 -18.03 9.48 25.88
N TYR A 158 -18.33 10.78 25.75
CA TYR A 158 -19.71 11.29 25.88
C TYR A 158 -20.61 10.81 24.73
N SER A 159 -20.09 10.75 23.50
CA SER A 159 -20.83 10.22 22.35
C SER A 159 -21.21 8.75 22.57
N LEU A 160 -20.26 7.92 23.02
CA LEU A 160 -20.51 6.52 23.34
C LEU A 160 -21.48 6.35 24.52
N ARG A 161 -21.38 7.19 25.56
CA ARG A 161 -22.31 7.20 26.69
C ARG A 161 -23.73 7.56 26.25
N PHE A 162 -23.87 8.56 25.37
CA PHE A 162 -25.14 8.94 24.79
C PHE A 162 -25.76 7.79 23.97
N VAL A 163 -24.99 7.20 23.05
CA VAL A 163 -25.41 6.04 22.25
C VAL A 163 -25.86 4.89 23.17
N ARG A 164 -25.07 4.54 24.18
CA ARG A 164 -25.44 3.50 25.15
C ARG A 164 -26.75 3.80 25.87
N ASN A 165 -27.00 5.05 26.24
CA ASN A 165 -28.21 5.44 26.95
C ASN A 165 -29.45 5.41 26.06
N ILE A 166 -29.34 5.75 24.78
CA ILE A 166 -30.47 5.68 23.83
C ILE A 166 -30.71 4.26 23.30
N SER A 167 -29.67 3.42 23.28
CA SER A 167 -29.78 2.01 22.86
C SER A 167 -30.31 1.10 23.98
N ARG A 168 -30.17 1.50 25.24
CA ARG A 168 -30.69 0.74 26.40
C ARG A 168 -32.18 0.33 26.29
N PRO A 169 -33.13 1.22 25.96
CA PRO A 169 -34.54 0.83 25.81
C PRO A 169 -34.82 -0.07 24.59
N ARG A 170 -33.96 -0.10 23.57
CA ARG A 170 -34.10 -0.97 22.39
C ARG A 170 -33.55 -2.39 22.59
N ILE A 171 -32.61 -2.56 23.54
CA ILE A 171 -32.04 -3.87 23.86
C ILE A 171 -32.91 -4.56 24.93
N ALA A 172 -33.44 -3.81 25.90
CA ALA A 172 -34.33 -4.35 26.93
C ALA A 172 -35.68 -4.86 26.39
N SER A 173 -36.10 -4.45 25.18
CA SER A 173 -37.33 -4.94 24.54
C SER A 173 -37.15 -6.27 23.79
N ILE A 174 -35.91 -6.78 23.66
CA ILE A 174 -35.62 -8.03 22.93
C ILE A 174 -35.60 -9.25 23.88
N ASP A 175 -35.45 -9.04 25.20
CA ASP A 175 -35.39 -10.14 26.19
C ASP A 175 -36.77 -10.61 26.71
N CYS A 176 -37.88 -10.18 26.10
CA CYS A 176 -39.24 -10.63 26.45
C CYS A 176 -39.89 -11.45 25.33
N CYS A 177 -39.24 -12.52 24.86
CA CYS A 177 -39.89 -13.65 24.20
C CYS A 177 -38.94 -14.84 24.18
N GLU A 178 -39.02 -15.67 25.21
CA GLU A 178 -39.09 -17.14 25.12
C GLU A 178 -38.92 -17.70 26.55
N THR A 179 -40.04 -17.82 27.26
CA THR A 179 -40.18 -18.78 28.35
C THR A 179 -40.13 -20.18 27.76
N PHE A 180 -38.95 -20.81 27.77
CA PHE A 180 -38.86 -22.26 27.64
C PHE A 180 -39.29 -22.89 28.97
N ASP A 181 -40.58 -23.22 29.06
CA ASP A 181 -41.11 -24.06 30.12
C ASP A 181 -40.55 -25.49 29.99
N LEU A 182 -39.72 -25.85 30.97
CA LEU A 182 -39.71 -27.10 31.74
C LEU A 182 -40.05 -28.40 30.99
N ILE A 183 -39.03 -29.23 30.75
CA ILE A 183 -39.17 -30.70 30.76
C ILE A 183 -38.40 -31.21 32.00
N PRO A 184 -39.05 -31.77 33.02
CA PRO A 184 -38.37 -32.45 34.12
C PRO A 184 -38.07 -33.91 33.73
N ASN A 185 -36.84 -34.31 34.04
CA ASN A 185 -36.38 -35.70 33.99
C ASN A 185 -37.28 -36.64 34.81
N ALA A 186 -37.78 -37.71 34.18
CA ALA A 186 -38.00 -39.05 34.73
C ALA A 186 -38.08 -40.06 33.58
#